data_AF-A0A3C0CTF5-F1
#
_entry.id   AF-A0A3C0CTF5-F1
#
_cell.length_a   1.000
_cell.length_b   1.000
_cell.length_c   1.000
_cell.angle_alpha   90.00
_cell.angle_beta   90.00
_cell.angle_gamma   90.00
#
_symmetry.space_group_name_H-M   'P 1'
#
loop_
_entity.id
_entity.type
_entity.pdbx_description
1 polymer ?
#
loop_
_entity_poly.entity_id
_entity_poly.type
_entity_poly.pdbx_seq_one_letter_code
_entity_poly.pdbx_strand_id
1 'polypeptide(L)'
;AEMPNDTADIFRLAEELRADSDYLLRLTEAAELLGFATLAQGDITLTPLGETFAEARILTRKEIFATRIRRLPLFQWLLRMLDAADNNQLERDVTLVALQLDFPSYIAKRQLDLIIEWGRYA
;
A
#
# COMPACT_ATOMS: atom_id res chain seq x y z
N ALA A 1 33.56 4.26 6.44
CA ALA A 1 32.44 4.85 7.20
C ALA A 1 31.37 3.79 7.23
N GLU A 2 31.06 3.25 8.40
CA GLU A 2 29.94 2.32 8.56
C GLU A 2 28.68 3.06 8.12
N MET A 3 28.01 2.54 7.07
CA MET A 3 26.66 3.00 6.79
C MET A 3 25.83 2.61 8.02
N PRO A 4 24.96 3.49 8.56
CA PRO A 4 23.96 3.03 9.48
C PRO A 4 23.22 1.92 8.74
N ASN A 5 23.13 0.72 9.33
CA ASN A 5 22.26 -0.28 8.74
C ASN A 5 20.87 0.37 8.72
N ASP A 6 20.30 0.66 7.55
CA ASP A 6 18.90 1.10 7.37
C ASP A 6 17.92 -0.04 7.70
N THR A 7 18.33 -0.91 8.64
CA THR A 7 17.73 -2.15 9.06
C THR A 7 17.41 -2.04 10.54
N ALA A 8 16.18 -2.40 10.90
CA ALA A 8 15.72 -2.38 12.27
C ALA A 8 14.89 -3.63 12.57
N ASP A 9 15.00 -4.11 13.81
CA ASP A 9 14.16 -5.19 14.32
C ASP A 9 12.72 -4.68 14.51
N ILE A 10 11.75 -5.38 13.91
CA ILE A 10 10.35 -4.93 13.89
C ILE A 10 9.73 -4.92 15.30
N PHE A 11 10.11 -5.87 16.17
CA PHE A 11 9.59 -5.91 17.54
C PHE A 11 10.14 -4.76 18.38
N ARG A 12 11.42 -4.45 18.24
CA ARG A 12 12.04 -3.29 18.90
C ARG A 12 11.42 -1.98 18.41
N LEU A 13 11.18 -1.86 17.10
CA LEU A 13 10.46 -0.70 16.55
C LEU A 13 9.06 -0.54 17.15
N ALA A 14 8.33 -1.63 17.39
CA ALA A 14 7.01 -1.56 18.03
C ALA A 14 7.09 -0.98 19.45
N GLU A 15 8.07 -1.44 20.23
CA GLU A 15 8.32 -0.94 21.59
C GLU A 15 8.73 0.55 21.59
N GLU A 16 9.67 0.93 20.72
CA GLU A 16 10.19 2.29 20.62
C GLU A 16 9.12 3.29 20.17
N LEU A 17 8.33 2.92 19.16
CA LEU A 17 7.24 3.75 18.65
C LEU A 17 5.98 3.70 19.53
N ARG A 18 5.97 2.84 20.57
CA ARG A 18 4.80 2.52 21.39
C ARG A 18 3.58 2.18 20.52
N ALA A 19 3.84 1.48 19.42
CA ALA A 19 2.84 1.09 18.46
C ALA A 19 2.31 -0.31 18.79
N ASP A 20 1.04 -0.54 18.45
CA ASP A 20 0.47 -1.88 18.46
C ASP A 20 1.24 -2.76 17.45
N SER A 21 1.71 -3.94 17.88
CA SER A 21 2.54 -4.81 17.05
C SER A 21 1.81 -5.30 15.80
N ASP A 22 0.51 -5.59 15.90
CA ASP A 22 -0.29 -6.02 14.75
C ASP A 22 -0.45 -4.86 13.76
N TYR A 23 -0.60 -3.63 14.25
CA TYR A 23 -0.63 -2.43 13.42
C TYR A 23 0.71 -2.18 12.74
N LEU A 24 1.83 -2.29 13.46
CA LEU A 24 3.15 -2.12 12.88
C LEU A 24 3.42 -3.19 11.82
N LEU A 25 3.06 -4.45 12.09
CA LEU A 25 3.21 -5.54 11.12
C LEU A 25 2.46 -5.22 9.82
N ARG A 26 1.19 -4.80 9.89
CA ARG A 26 0.42 -4.38 8.71
C ARG A 26 1.06 -3.21 7.96
N LEU A 27 1.68 -2.27 8.66
CA LEU A 27 2.42 -1.17 8.03
C LEU A 27 3.68 -1.66 7.30
N THR A 28 4.43 -2.58 7.91
CA THR A 28 5.63 -3.16 7.30
C THR A 28 5.29 -4.00 6.06
N GLU A 29 4.22 -4.78 6.11
CA GLU A 29 3.69 -5.53 4.96
C GLU A 29 3.28 -4.59 3.82
N ALA A 30 2.63 -3.45 4.13
CA ALA A 30 2.29 -2.45 3.12
C ALA A 30 3.53 -1.78 2.52
N ALA A 31 4.54 -1.48 3.35
CA ALA A 31 5.80 -0.92 2.88
C ALA A 31 6.54 -1.88 1.94
N GLU A 32 6.53 -3.17 2.22
CA GLU A 32 7.10 -4.20 1.34
C GLU A 32 6.30 -4.41 0.07
N LEU A 33 4.97 -4.48 0.17
CA LEU A 33 4.07 -4.57 -0.99
C LEU A 33 4.31 -3.42 -1.98
N LEU A 34 4.54 -2.22 -1.45
CA LEU A 34 4.85 -1.03 -2.23
C LEU A 34 6.33 -0.93 -2.61
N GLY A 35 7.19 -1.84 -2.15
CA GLY A 35 8.63 -1.88 -2.40
C GLY A 35 9.42 -0.72 -1.79
N PHE A 36 8.88 -0.12 -0.72
CA PHE A 36 9.58 0.86 0.11
C PHE A 36 10.51 0.18 1.12
N ALA A 37 10.21 -1.06 1.49
CA ALA A 37 11.05 -1.84 2.38
C ALA A 37 11.19 -3.30 1.92
N THR A 38 12.14 -4.01 2.49
CA THR A 38 12.25 -5.48 2.42
C THR A 38 12.22 -6.05 3.82
N LEU A 39 11.50 -7.16 4.02
CA LEU A 39 11.47 -7.85 5.31
C LEU A 39 12.34 -9.11 5.24
N ALA A 40 13.16 -9.33 6.27
CA ALA A 40 13.98 -10.53 6.39
C ALA A 40 14.11 -10.93 7.87
N GLN A 41 13.65 -12.13 8.21
CA GLN A 41 13.84 -12.74 9.55
C GLN A 41 13.39 -11.87 10.74
N GLY A 42 12.39 -11.01 10.56
CA GLY A 42 11.90 -10.11 11.62
C GLY A 42 12.55 -8.72 11.61
N ASP A 43 13.49 -8.48 10.70
CA ASP A 43 14.05 -7.17 10.42
C ASP A 43 13.35 -6.53 9.20
N ILE A 44 13.28 -5.20 9.22
CA ILE A 44 12.85 -4.38 8.08
C ILE A 44 14.01 -3.50 7.63
N THR A 45 14.26 -3.46 6.32
CA THR A 45 15.26 -2.59 5.70
C THR A 45 14.61 -1.67 4.67
N LEU A 46 14.92 -0.38 4.66
CA LEU A 46 14.45 0.52 3.60
C LEU A 46 15.12 0.17 2.26
N THR A 47 14.36 0.30 1.17
CA THR A 47 14.94 0.30 -0.17
C THR A 47 15.36 1.72 -0.56
N PRO A 48 16.18 1.91 -1.60
CA PRO A 48 16.47 3.25 -2.12
C PRO A 48 15.21 4.05 -2.51
N LEU A 49 14.16 3.36 -2.94
CA LEU A 49 12.85 3.97 -3.20
C LEU A 49 12.16 4.38 -1.90
N GLY A 50 12.25 3.55 -0.86
CA GLY A 50 11.73 3.83 0.48
C GLY A 50 12.40 5.04 1.12
N GLU A 51 13.71 5.13 1.05
CA GLU A 51 14.49 6.32 1.47
C GLU A 51 14.02 7.56 0.72
N THR A 52 13.95 7.48 -0.62
CA THR A 52 13.45 8.58 -1.46
C THR A 52 12.03 9.00 -1.05
N PHE A 53 11.13 8.04 -0.77
CA PHE A 53 9.78 8.32 -0.30
C PHE A 53 9.78 8.96 1.09
N ALA A 54 10.62 8.49 2.01
CA ALA A 54 10.74 9.00 3.37
C ALA A 54 11.29 10.43 3.43
N GLU A 55 12.16 10.81 2.48
CA GLU A 55 12.75 12.15 2.42
C GLU A 55 11.99 13.12 1.53
N ALA A 56 11.15 12.61 0.62
CA ALA A 56 10.41 13.40 -0.34
C ALA A 56 9.40 14.38 0.30
N ARG A 57 9.19 15.51 -0.39
CA ARG A 57 8.07 16.42 -0.13
C ARG A 57 6.74 15.76 -0.48
N ILE A 58 5.64 16.28 0.08
CA ILE A 58 4.30 15.70 -0.02
C ILE A 58 3.87 15.38 -1.47
N LEU A 59 4.11 16.28 -2.43
CA LEU A 59 3.74 16.04 -3.84
C LEU A 59 4.50 14.85 -4.43
N THR A 60 5.83 14.82 -4.25
CA THR A 60 6.67 13.71 -4.72
C THR A 60 6.33 12.40 -4.04
N ARG A 61 5.97 12.40 -2.75
CA ARG A 61 5.49 11.20 -2.06
C ARG A 61 4.23 10.64 -2.72
N LYS A 62 3.25 11.50 -3.04
CA LYS A 62 2.03 11.08 -3.74
C LYS A 62 2.33 10.50 -5.11
N GLU A 63 3.19 11.15 -5.90
CA GLU A 63 3.62 10.64 -7.22
C GLU A 63 4.28 9.26 -7.14
N ILE A 64 5.19 9.08 -6.17
CA ILE A 64 5.84 7.79 -5.91
C ILE A 64 4.79 6.76 -5.53
N PHE A 65 3.94 7.06 -4.54
CA PHE A 65 2.89 6.15 -4.07
C PHE A 65 1.93 5.75 -5.18
N ALA A 66 1.45 6.73 -5.95
CA ALA A 66 0.58 6.55 -7.10
C ALA A 66 1.22 5.63 -8.17
N THR A 67 2.52 5.76 -8.39
CA THR A 67 3.28 4.89 -9.32
C THR A 67 3.34 3.45 -8.80
N ARG A 68 3.46 3.25 -7.49
CA ARG A 68 3.54 1.92 -6.87
C ARG A 68 2.18 1.22 -6.84
N ILE A 69 1.12 1.90 -6.40
CA ILE A 69 -0.21 1.29 -6.31
C ILE A 69 -0.77 0.87 -7.68
N ARG A 70 -0.48 1.62 -8.75
CA ARG A 70 -0.90 1.27 -10.12
C ARG A 70 -0.34 -0.07 -10.62
N ARG A 71 0.70 -0.61 -9.97
CA ARG A 71 1.28 -1.91 -10.29
C ARG A 71 0.58 -3.06 -9.56
N LEU A 72 -0.25 -2.76 -8.55
CA LEU A 72 -0.94 -3.78 -7.78
C LEU A 72 -2.08 -4.38 -8.62
N PRO A 73 -2.27 -5.72 -8.60
CA PRO A 73 -3.29 -6.38 -9.43
C PRO A 73 -4.69 -5.80 -9.26
N LEU A 74 -5.06 -5.45 -8.02
CA LEU A 74 -6.37 -4.88 -7.69
C LEU A 74 -6.57 -3.48 -8.29
N PHE A 75 -5.54 -2.64 -8.30
CA PHE A 75 -5.59 -1.34 -8.97
C PHE A 75 -5.60 -1.49 -10.50
N GLN A 76 -4.79 -2.40 -11.06
CA GLN A 76 -4.81 -2.65 -12.50
C GLN A 76 -6.17 -3.16 -12.97
N TRP A 77 -6.80 -4.03 -12.18
CA TRP A 77 -8.16 -4.50 -12.42
C TRP A 77 -9.16 -3.35 -12.41
N LEU A 78 -9.15 -2.50 -11.38
CA LEU A 78 -10.07 -1.37 -11.28
C LEU A 78 -9.86 -0.36 -12.42
N LEU A 79 -8.61 -0.04 -12.76
CA LEU A 79 -8.30 0.88 -13.85
C LEU A 79 -8.79 0.34 -15.20
N ARG A 80 -8.61 -0.95 -15.48
CA ARG A 80 -9.18 -1.57 -16.70
C ARG A 80 -10.70 -1.51 -16.74
N MET A 81 -11.36 -1.68 -15.58
CA MET A 81 -12.82 -1.54 -15.52
C MET A 81 -13.27 -0.09 -15.75
N LEU A 82 -12.54 0.89 -15.20
CA LEU A 82 -12.81 2.31 -15.43
C LEU A 82 -12.61 2.65 -16.91
N ASP A 83 -11.50 2.24 -17.52
CA ASP A 83 -11.19 2.49 -18.93
C ASP A 83 -12.25 1.89 -19.88
N ALA A 84 -12.90 0.79 -19.49
CA ALA A 84 -13.95 0.14 -20.26
C ALA A 84 -15.35 0.74 -20.02
N ALA A 85 -15.53 1.57 -18.98
CA ALA A 85 -16.81 2.13 -18.60
C ALA A 85 -17.06 3.49 -19.26
N ASP A 86 -18.32 3.80 -19.52
CA ASP A 86 -18.70 5.11 -20.06
C ASP A 86 -18.24 6.23 -19.11
N ASN A 87 -17.58 7.25 -19.68
CA ASN A 87 -17.03 8.40 -18.96
C ASN A 87 -15.99 8.06 -17.86
N ASN A 88 -15.35 6.88 -17.91
CA ASN A 88 -14.41 6.40 -16.90
C ASN A 88 -15.01 6.41 -15.48
N GLN A 89 -16.28 6.04 -15.36
CA GLN A 89 -17.00 6.02 -14.09
C GLN A 89 -17.61 4.65 -13.84
N LEU A 90 -17.50 4.18 -12.60
CA LEU A 90 -18.11 2.93 -12.15
C LEU A 90 -18.99 3.21 -10.95
N GLU A 91 -20.20 2.65 -10.96
CA GLU A 91 -21.03 2.64 -9.77
C GLU A 91 -20.40 1.76 -8.70
N ARG A 92 -20.49 2.22 -7.45
CA ARG A 92 -19.91 1.52 -6.30
C ARG A 92 -20.45 0.10 -6.16
N ASP A 93 -21.76 -0.07 -6.34
CA ASP A 93 -22.43 -1.37 -6.18
C ASP A 93 -22.06 -2.34 -7.30
N VAL A 94 -21.90 -1.85 -8.54
CA VAL A 94 -21.40 -2.66 -9.66
C VAL A 94 -19.98 -3.16 -9.38
N THR A 95 -19.12 -2.28 -8.87
CA THR A 95 -17.74 -2.63 -8.50
C THR A 95 -17.70 -3.64 -7.36
N LEU A 96 -18.59 -3.50 -6.36
CA LEU A 96 -18.73 -4.47 -5.27
C LEU A 96 -19.16 -5.85 -5.75
N VAL A 97 -20.16 -5.92 -6.64
CA VAL A 97 -20.62 -7.19 -7.21
C VAL A 97 -19.48 -7.88 -7.94
N ALA A 98 -18.67 -7.13 -8.69
CA ALA A 98 -17.51 -7.69 -9.38
C ALA A 98 -16.45 -8.24 -8.40
N LEU A 99 -16.14 -7.52 -7.32
CA LEU A 99 -15.23 -8.03 -6.27
C LEU A 99 -15.79 -9.25 -5.53
N GLN A 100 -17.11 -9.34 -5.37
CA GLN A 100 -17.75 -10.46 -4.68
C GLN A 100 -17.68 -11.79 -5.43
N LEU A 101 -17.22 -11.79 -6.69
CA LEU A 101 -16.91 -13.01 -7.43
C LEU A 101 -15.71 -13.75 -6.82
N ASP A 102 -14.75 -13.02 -6.27
CA ASP A 102 -13.49 -13.58 -5.74
C ASP A 102 -13.38 -13.44 -4.20
N PHE A 103 -14.19 -12.57 -3.59
CA PHE A 103 -14.10 -12.25 -2.16
C PHE A 103 -15.45 -12.37 -1.42
N PRO A 104 -15.45 -12.78 -0.14
CA PRO A 104 -16.61 -12.60 0.72
C PRO A 104 -17.04 -11.13 0.78
N SER A 105 -18.35 -10.86 0.92
CA SER A 105 -18.92 -9.50 0.87
C SER A 105 -18.23 -8.49 1.79
N TYR A 106 -17.92 -8.88 3.03
CA TYR A 106 -17.23 -8.00 3.99
C TYR A 106 -15.79 -7.67 3.57
N ILE A 107 -15.09 -8.61 2.93
CA ILE A 107 -13.77 -8.39 2.35
C ILE A 107 -13.88 -7.50 1.11
N ALA A 108 -14.80 -7.79 0.19
CA ALA A 108 -15.01 -6.98 -1.01
C ALA A 108 -15.26 -5.50 -0.67
N LYS A 109 -16.12 -5.24 0.33
CA LYS A 109 -16.37 -3.88 0.83
C LYS A 109 -15.09 -3.23 1.35
N ARG A 110 -14.35 -3.93 2.21
CA ARG A 110 -13.09 -3.43 2.78
C ARG A 110 -12.04 -3.16 1.70
N GLN A 111 -11.92 -4.02 0.70
CA GLN A 111 -10.99 -3.83 -0.42
C GLN A 111 -11.38 -2.61 -1.24
N LEU A 112 -12.65 -2.44 -1.58
CA LEU A 112 -13.09 -1.26 -2.33
C LEU A 112 -12.82 0.04 -1.57
N ASP A 113 -13.12 0.06 -0.27
CA ASP A 113 -12.87 1.23 0.59
C ASP A 113 -11.36 1.55 0.65
N LEU A 114 -10.49 0.54 0.80
CA LEU A 114 -9.03 0.70 0.78
C LEU A 114 -8.50 1.23 -0.56
N ILE A 115 -8.99 0.71 -1.69
CA ILE A 115 -8.60 1.19 -3.02
C ILE A 115 -8.95 2.67 -3.19
N ILE A 116 -10.15 3.07 -2.75
CA ILE A 116 -10.62 4.47 -2.83
C ILE A 116 -9.74 5.37 -1.95
N GLU A 117 -9.43 4.95 -0.72
CA GLU A 117 -8.57 5.70 0.19
C GLU A 117 -7.17 5.90 -0.38
N TRP A 118 -6.55 4.83 -0.88
CA TRP A 118 -5.21 4.87 -1.48
C TRP A 118 -5.20 5.66 -2.77
N GLY A 119 -6.25 5.54 -3.59
CA GLY A 119 -6.45 6.32 -4.81
C GLY A 119 -6.67 7.81 -4.58
N ARG A 120 -7.24 8.21 -3.42
CA ARG A 120 -7.42 9.63 -3.04
C ARG A 120 -6.13 10.23 -2.47
N TYR A 121 -5.33 9.42 -1.79
CA TYR A 121 -4.03 9.85 -1.28
C TYR A 121 -3.08 10.14 -2.45
N ALA A 122 -2.96 9.18 -3.37
CA ALA A 122 -2.18 9.21 -4.62
C ALA A 122 -2.51 10.42 -5.50
#